data_AF-A0A1G2ZUT7-F1
#
_entry.id   AF-A0A1G2ZUT7-F1
#
_cell.length_a   1.000
_cell.length_b   1.000
_cell.length_c   1.000
_cell.angle_alpha   90.00
_cell.angle_beta   90.00
_cell.angle_gamma   90.00
#
_symmetry.space_group_name_H-M   'P 1'
#
loop_
_entity.id
_entity.type
_entity.pdbx_description
1 polymer ?
#
loop_
_entity_poly.entity_id
_entity_poly.type
_entity_poly.pdbx_seq_one_letter_code
_entity_poly.pdbx_strand_id
1 'polypeptide(L)' 'MLLTFSSLSSCGAPSLGGHPPSRGELLYRNNCARCHRLYQPDEFPVETWHRTVEKFGDRINLASGEKRAILDYLTR' A
#
# COMPACT_ATOMS: atom_id res chain seq x y z
N MET A 1 -26.66 11.82 49.83
CA MET A 1 -26.86 12.15 48.40
C MET A 1 -26.02 13.36 48.08
N LEU A 2 -25.00 13.22 47.23
CA LEU A 2 -24.64 14.15 46.15
C LEU A 2 -23.43 13.54 45.44
N LEU A 3 -23.73 12.94 44.30
CA LEU A 3 -22.80 12.33 43.36
C LEU A 3 -22.10 13.44 42.58
N THR A 4 -20.82 13.69 42.82
CA THR A 4 -20.02 14.54 41.92
C THR A 4 -19.24 13.65 40.98
N PHE A 5 -19.85 13.42 39.81
CA PHE A 5 -19.22 12.88 38.62
C PHE A 5 -18.13 13.85 38.15
N SER A 6 -16.87 13.55 38.42
CA SER A 6 -15.74 14.21 37.76
C SER A 6 -15.42 13.45 36.49
N SER A 7 -15.90 14.01 35.39
CA SER A 7 -15.76 13.56 34.01
C SER A 7 -14.29 13.32 33.65
N LEU A 8 -13.95 12.08 33.32
CA LEU A 8 -12.73 11.78 32.57
C LEU A 8 -12.92 12.31 31.15
N SER A 9 -12.38 13.49 30.86
CA SER A 9 -12.16 13.95 29.50
C SER A 9 -11.04 13.12 28.88
N SER A 10 -11.39 11.94 28.37
CA SER A 10 -10.55 11.21 27.43
C SER A 10 -10.49 12.00 26.13
N CYS A 11 -9.33 12.56 25.80
CA CYS A 11 -9.06 13.04 24.45
C CYS A 11 -9.14 11.84 23.50
N GLY A 12 -10.25 11.70 22.78
CA GLY A 12 -10.35 10.80 21.64
C GLY A 12 -9.47 11.33 20.52
N ALA A 13 -8.23 10.85 20.44
CA ALA A 13 -7.45 11.01 19.22
C ALA A 13 -8.22 10.31 18.09
N PRO A 14 -8.49 10.97 16.94
CA PRO A 14 -9.06 10.27 15.81
C PRO A 14 -8.04 9.20 15.40
N SER A 15 -8.45 7.94 15.46
CA SER A 15 -7.74 6.86 14.77
C SER A 15 -7.74 7.23 13.30
N LEU A 16 -6.63 7.83 12.83
CA LEU A 16 -6.33 7.95 11.42
C LEU A 16 -6.41 6.52 10.87
N GLY A 17 -7.50 6.22 10.19
CA GLY A 17 -7.79 4.92 9.62
C GLY A 17 -6.71 4.55 8.62
N GLY A 18 -5.65 3.93 9.11
CA GLY A 18 -4.56 3.40 8.33
C GLY A 18 -4.52 1.91 8.57
N HIS A 19 -5.14 1.13 7.69
CA HIS A 19 -4.75 -0.26 7.60
C HIS A 19 -3.24 -0.29 7.28
N PRO A 20 -2.44 -1.15 7.94
CA PRO A 20 -1.04 -1.28 7.56
C PRO A 20 -0.92 -1.54 6.06
N PRO A 21 0.07 -0.96 5.37
CA PRO A 21 0.24 -1.15 3.94
C PRO A 21 0.37 -2.65 3.64
N SER A 22 -0.25 -3.09 2.55
CA SER A 22 -0.14 -4.49 2.14
C SER A 22 1.32 -4.84 1.81
N ARG A 23 1.68 -6.13 1.86
CA ARG A 23 3.01 -6.58 1.40
C ARG A 23 3.29 -6.12 -0.04
N GLY A 24 2.27 -6.14 -0.91
CA GLY A 24 2.35 -5.67 -2.29
C GLY A 24 2.67 -4.19 -2.41
N GLU A 25 2.00 -3.36 -1.61
CA GLU A 25 2.25 -1.92 -1.56
C GLU A 25 3.68 -1.60 -1.10
N LEU A 26 4.16 -2.27 -0.05
CA LEU A 26 5.54 -2.09 0.44
C LEU A 26 6.56 -2.47 -0.62
N LEU A 27 6.38 -3.61 -1.28
CA LEU A 27 7.25 -4.05 -2.37
C LEU A 27 7.22 -3.08 -3.55
N TYR A 28 6.05 -2.58 -3.91
CA TYR A 28 5.87 -1.62 -5.00
C TYR A 28 6.62 -0.31 -4.70
N ARG A 29 6.37 0.28 -3.53
CA ARG A 29 7.02 1.53 -3.11
C ARG A 29 8.55 1.41 -3.01
N ASN A 30 9.05 0.29 -2.49
CA ASN A 30 10.48 0.11 -2.27
C ASN A 30 11.26 -0.22 -3.55
N ASN A 31 10.65 -0.94 -4.51
CA ASN A 31 11.35 -1.41 -5.70
C ASN A 31 11.08 -0.55 -6.94
N CYS A 32 9.84 -0.11 -7.14
CA CYS A 32 9.42 0.54 -8.39
C CYS A 32 9.69 2.05 -8.43
N ALA A 33 9.97 2.69 -7.28
CA ALA A 33 10.36 4.09 -7.19
C ALA A 33 11.86 4.35 -7.42
N ARG A 34 12.66 3.29 -7.63
CA ARG A 34 14.13 3.39 -7.66
C ARG A 34 14.69 4.01 -8.95
N CYS A 35 13.95 3.93 -10.05
CA CYS A 35 14.43 4.32 -11.38
C CYS A 35 13.63 5.46 -12.03
N HIS A 36 12.40 5.70 -11.58
CA HIS A 36 11.50 6.74 -12.09
C HIS A 36 10.44 7.05 -11.03
N ARG A 37 9.55 8.02 -11.32
CA ARG A 37 8.41 8.31 -10.44
C ARG A 37 7.57 7.06 -10.18
N LEU A 38 7.01 6.96 -8.99
CA LEU A 38 6.05 5.91 -8.69
C LEU A 38 4.70 6.29 -9.32
N TYR A 39 4.19 5.42 -10.16
CA TYR A 39 2.89 5.60 -10.83
C TYR A 39 1.76 5.20 -9.86
N GLN A 40 0.61 5.87 -9.92
CA GLN A 40 -0.55 5.48 -9.11
C GLN A 40 -1.26 4.28 -9.71
N PRO A 41 -1.85 3.36 -8.90
CA PRO A 41 -2.52 2.16 -9.40
C PRO A 41 -3.60 2.40 -10.46
N ASP A 42 -4.27 3.54 -10.41
CA ASP A 42 -5.35 3.95 -11.31
C ASP A 42 -4.87 4.62 -12.61
N GLU A 43 -3.57 4.87 -12.77
CA GLU A 43 -3.02 5.48 -14.00
C GLU A 43 -3.06 4.55 -15.21
N PHE A 44 -3.11 3.23 -15.00
CA PHE A 44 -3.05 2.24 -16.07
C PHE A 44 -4.09 1.13 -15.90
N PRO A 45 -4.58 0.54 -17.01
CA PRO A 45 -5.46 -0.62 -16.93
C PRO A 45 -4.69 -1.85 -16.42
N VAL A 46 -5.43 -2.79 -15.82
CA VAL A 46 -4.94 -4.05 -15.25
C VAL A 46 -3.95 -4.79 -16.18
N GLU A 47 -4.28 -4.92 -17.47
CA GLU A 47 -3.41 -5.62 -18.44
C GLU A 47 -2.06 -4.91 -18.68
N THR A 48 -2.05 -3.58 -18.59
CA THR A 48 -0.82 -2.80 -18.67
C THR A 48 0.04 -3.04 -17.43
N TRP A 49 -0.58 -3.18 -16.26
CA TRP A 49 0.14 -3.54 -15.04
C TRP A 49 0.77 -4.92 -15.10
N HIS A 50 0.01 -5.94 -15.53
CA HIS A 50 0.55 -7.29 -15.72
C HIS A 50 1.79 -7.29 -16.61
N ARG A 51 1.70 -6.66 -17.78
CA ARG A 51 2.84 -6.58 -18.71
C ARG A 51 4.04 -5.81 -18.11
N THR A 52 3.76 -4.72 -17.39
CA THR A 52 4.78 -3.83 -16.84
C THR A 52 5.54 -4.49 -15.69
N VAL A 53 4.82 -5.07 -14.73
CA VAL A 53 5.43 -5.76 -13.57
C VAL A 53 6.22 -6.99 -14.02
N GLU A 54 5.74 -7.74 -15.02
CA GLU A 54 6.54 -8.83 -15.58
C GLU A 54 7.84 -8.32 -16.20
N LYS A 55 7.74 -7.37 -17.16
CA LYS A 55 8.88 -6.86 -17.90
C LYS A 55 9.94 -6.20 -17.00
N PHE A 56 9.54 -5.36 -16.06
CA PHE A 56 10.48 -4.63 -15.21
C PHE A 56 10.87 -5.41 -13.96
N GLY A 57 9.98 -6.28 -13.45
CA GLY A 57 10.30 -7.19 -12.37
C GLY A 57 11.44 -8.14 -12.74
N ASP A 58 11.46 -8.68 -13.96
CA ASP A 58 12.58 -9.49 -14.45
C ASP A 58 13.90 -8.70 -14.48
N ARG A 59 13.85 -7.42 -14.90
CA ARG A 59 15.05 -6.58 -15.02
C ARG A 59 15.70 -6.26 -13.68
N ILE A 60 14.94 -6.28 -12.60
CA ILE A 60 15.46 -6.04 -11.24
C ILE A 60 15.47 -7.32 -10.38
N ASN A 61 15.26 -8.48 -11.00
CA ASN A 61 15.26 -9.81 -10.38
C ASN A 61 14.24 -9.97 -9.24
N LEU A 62 13.02 -9.44 -9.39
CA LEU A 62 11.93 -9.75 -8.46
C LEU A 62 11.55 -11.22 -8.54
N ALA A 63 11.41 -11.87 -7.40
CA ALA A 63 10.89 -13.23 -7.34
C ALA A 63 9.42 -13.26 -7.81
N SER A 64 8.97 -14.39 -8.38
CA SER A 64 7.58 -14.52 -8.88
C SER A 64 6.52 -14.21 -7.81
N GLY A 65 6.80 -14.54 -6.54
CA GLY A 65 5.92 -14.22 -5.41
C GLY A 65 5.89 -12.73 -5.04
N GLU A 66 6.93 -11.96 -5.36
CA GLU A 66 6.97 -10.51 -5.18
C GLU A 66 6.20 -9.81 -6.30
N LYS A 67 6.41 -10.24 -7.55
CA LYS A 67 5.64 -9.75 -8.70
C LYS A 67 4.14 -9.94 -8.49
N ARG A 68 3.73 -11.13 -8.05
CA ARG A 68 2.32 -11.43 -7.74
C ARG A 68 1.76 -10.51 -6.66
N ALA A 69 2.48 -10.32 -5.56
CA ALA A 69 2.04 -9.44 -4.49
C ALA A 69 1.90 -7.97 -4.95
N ILE A 70 2.81 -7.50 -5.80
CA ILE A 70 2.72 -6.16 -6.40
C ILE A 70 1.49 -6.06 -7.31
N LEU A 71 1.26 -7.06 -8.16
CA LEU A 71 0.07 -7.08 -9.04
C LEU A 71 -1.23 -7.09 -8.22
N ASP A 72 -1.30 -7.93 -7.19
CA ASP A 72 -2.45 -7.98 -6.28
C ASP A 72 -2.72 -6.62 -5.61
N TYR A 73 -1.73 -5.71 -5.52
CA TYR A 73 -1.93 -4.35 -5.01
C TYR A 73 -2.36 -3.38 -6.12
N LEU A 74 -1.74 -3.45 -7.30
CA LEU A 74 -1.98 -2.51 -8.40
C LEU A 74 -3.32 -2.72 -9.14
N THR A 75 -3.92 -3.90 -9.01
CA THR A 75 -5.14 -4.27 -9.75
C THR A 75 -6.38 -4.38 -8.87
N ARG A 76 -6.39 -3.72 -7.70
CA ARG A 76 -7.55 -3.66 -6.80
C ARG A 76 -8.53 -2.57 -7.18
#